data_AF-A0A3B9XGI8-F1
#
_entry.id   AF-A0A3B9XGI8-F1
#
_cell.length_a   1.000
_cell.length_b   1.000
_cell.length_c   1.000
_cell.angle_alpha   90.00
_cell.angle_beta   90.00
_cell.angle_gamma   90.00
#
_symmetry.space_group_name_H-M   'P 1'
#
loop_
_entity.id
_entity.type
_entity.pdbx_description
1 polymer ?
#
loop_
_entity_poly.entity_id
_entity_poly.type
_entity_poly.pdbx_seq_one_letter_code
_entity_poly.pdbx_strand_id
1 'polypeptide(L)'
;MILCLDVGNSQIYGGVFKGEDIVLRFRKSSRNGQSSDETGVFLRSVLKENGLDPESVEKIAICTVVPESLHSLKNASRKYFGGEPFVLQAGVKTGLKIKYKNPLEVGADRIANAIAASQLFPNRNIIIIDFGTATTF
;
A
#
# COMPACT_ATOMS: atom_id res chain seq x y z
N MET A 1 9.48 12.43 -1.84
CA MET A 1 8.05 12.04 -1.74
C MET A 1 7.92 10.57 -1.34
N ILE A 2 6.76 10.14 -0.84
CA ILE A 2 6.49 8.72 -0.51
C ILE A 2 5.35 8.19 -1.39
N LEU A 3 5.59 7.08 -2.08
CA LEU A 3 4.55 6.36 -2.82
C LEU A 3 4.01 5.22 -1.95
N CYS A 4 2.72 5.25 -1.64
CA CYS A 4 2.01 4.20 -0.91
C CYS A 4 1.16 3.39 -1.89
N LEU A 5 1.26 2.06 -1.83
CA LEU A 5 0.51 1.13 -2.66
C LEU A 5 -0.32 0.22 -1.77
N ASP A 6 -1.64 0.27 -1.93
CA ASP A 6 -2.58 -0.70 -1.38
C ASP A 6 -2.99 -1.67 -2.49
N VAL A 7 -2.75 -2.96 -2.28
CA VAL A 7 -2.85 -4.00 -3.29
C VAL A 7 -3.89 -5.02 -2.86
N GLY A 8 -5.10 -4.83 -3.37
CA GLY A 8 -6.23 -5.71 -3.19
C GLY A 8 -6.44 -6.68 -4.36
N ASN A 9 -7.40 -7.58 -4.20
CA ASN A 9 -7.77 -8.57 -5.21
C ASN A 9 -8.24 -7.93 -6.53
N SER A 10 -8.95 -6.80 -6.46
CA SER A 10 -9.53 -6.14 -7.64
C SER A 10 -8.66 -5.02 -8.21
N GLN A 11 -7.92 -4.32 -7.36
CA GLN A 11 -7.17 -3.12 -7.74
C GLN A 11 -5.91 -2.93 -6.91
N ILE A 12 -4.91 -2.32 -7.55
CA ILE A 12 -3.83 -1.59 -6.91
C ILE A 12 -4.30 -0.14 -6.81
N TYR A 13 -4.40 0.36 -5.58
CA TYR A 13 -4.68 1.75 -5.28
C TYR A 13 -3.41 2.44 -4.79
N GLY A 14 -2.96 3.45 -5.53
CA GLY A 14 -1.74 4.19 -5.23
C GLY A 14 -2.04 5.59 -4.74
N GLY A 15 -1.22 6.08 -3.81
CA GLY A 15 -1.21 7.46 -3.34
C GLY A 15 0.20 7.98 -3.19
N VAL A 16 0.46 9.20 -3.68
CA VAL A 16 1.74 9.89 -3.49
C VAL A 16 1.58 10.96 -2.43
N PHE A 17 2.45 10.91 -1.42
CA PHE A 17 2.50 11.86 -0.33
C PHE A 17 3.69 12.80 -0.47
N LYS A 18 3.43 14.09 -0.26
CA LYS A 18 4.43 15.13 -0.05
C LYS A 18 4.26 15.69 1.37
N GLY A 19 5.05 15.19 2.31
CA GLY A 19 4.77 15.41 3.73
C GLY A 19 3.51 14.66 4.13
N GLU A 20 2.54 15.36 4.72
CA GLU A 20 1.25 14.80 5.15
C GLU A 20 0.18 14.86 4.04
N ASP A 21 0.43 15.62 2.97
CA ASP A 21 -0.54 15.83 1.90
C ASP A 21 -0.46 14.76 0.82
N ILE A 22 -1.62 14.24 0.42
CA ILE A 22 -1.75 13.37 -0.74
C ILE A 22 -1.85 14.24 -2.00
N VAL A 23 -0.78 14.25 -2.80
CA VAL A 23 -0.67 15.07 -4.02
C VAL A 23 -1.16 14.35 -5.28
N LEU A 24 -1.24 13.01 -5.26
CA LEU A 24 -1.79 12.21 -6.36
C LEU A 24 -2.40 10.92 -5.83
N ARG A 25 -3.51 10.50 -6.43
CA ARG A 25 -4.11 9.17 -6.26
C ARG A 25 -4.32 8.55 -7.63
N PHE A 26 -4.10 7.25 -7.74
CA PHE A 26 -4.35 6.52 -8.98
C PHE A 26 -4.83 5.10 -8.69
N ARG A 27 -5.47 4.48 -9.69
CA ARG A 27 -5.92 3.09 -9.62
C ARG A 27 -5.42 2.34 -10.84
N LYS A 28 -5.15 1.06 -10.61
CA LYS A 28 -4.84 0.10 -11.66
C LYS A 28 -5.56 -1.20 -11.33
N SER A 29 -6.25 -1.81 -12.28
CA SER A 29 -6.82 -3.15 -12.07
C SER A 29 -5.72 -4.15 -11.74
N SER A 30 -5.95 -4.96 -10.71
CA SER A 30 -5.08 -6.09 -10.37
C SER A 30 -5.21 -7.16 -11.45
N ARG A 31 -4.08 -7.66 -11.94
CA ARG A 31 -4.03 -8.82 -12.84
C ARG A 31 -3.02 -9.80 -12.29
N ASN A 32 -3.38 -11.08 -12.26
CA ASN A 32 -2.46 -12.12 -11.81
C ASN A 32 -1.33 -12.28 -12.83
N GLY A 33 -0.12 -12.54 -12.34
CA GLY A 33 1.05 -12.78 -13.18
C GLY A 33 1.66 -11.54 -13.83
N GLN A 34 1.35 -10.33 -13.36
CA GLN A 34 2.04 -9.14 -13.85
C GLN A 34 3.52 -9.15 -13.51
N SER A 35 4.33 -8.82 -14.51
CA SER A 35 5.76 -8.65 -14.36
C SER A 35 6.10 -7.39 -13.56
N SER A 36 7.32 -7.36 -13.03
CA SER A 36 7.90 -6.16 -12.43
C SER A 36 8.03 -5.01 -13.44
N ASP A 37 8.21 -5.32 -14.73
CA ASP A 37 8.34 -4.34 -15.80
C ASP A 37 7.02 -3.66 -16.15
N GLU A 38 5.94 -4.44 -16.34
CA GLU A 38 4.61 -3.86 -16.55
C GLU A 38 4.20 -2.95 -15.38
N THR A 39 4.51 -3.37 -14.16
CA THR A 39 4.19 -2.61 -12.95
C THR A 39 5.05 -1.35 -12.86
N GLY A 40 6.36 -1.46 -13.06
CA GLY A 40 7.29 -0.34 -12.98
C GLY A 40 7.05 0.72 -14.05
N VAL A 41 6.84 0.31 -15.31
CA VAL A 41 6.49 1.22 -16.41
C VAL A 41 5.19 1.95 -16.09
N PHE A 42 4.15 1.23 -15.65
CA PHE A 42 2.89 1.87 -15.26
C PHE A 42 3.10 2.92 -14.15
N LEU A 43 3.82 2.56 -13.08
CA LEU A 43 4.05 3.46 -11.95
C LEU A 43 4.82 4.71 -12.36
N ARG A 44 5.85 4.60 -13.21
CA ARG A 44 6.57 5.78 -13.69
C ARG A 44 5.72 6.64 -14.62
N SER A 45 4.96 6.02 -15.53
CA SER A 45 4.08 6.72 -16.45
C SER A 45 2.97 7.45 -15.71
N VAL A 46 2.28 6.81 -14.76
CA VAL A 46 1.17 7.46 -14.04
C VAL A 46 1.65 8.66 -13.22
N LEU A 47 2.88 8.63 -12.68
CA LEU A 47 3.47 9.80 -12.03
C LEU A 47 3.74 10.92 -13.03
N LYS A 48 4.45 10.60 -14.13
CA LYS A 48 4.86 11.57 -15.15
C LYS A 48 3.66 12.26 -15.82
N GLU A 49 2.67 11.49 -16.24
CA GLU A 49 1.47 12.00 -16.91
C GLU A 49 0.58 12.84 -15.98
N ASN A 50 0.76 12.73 -14.66
CA ASN A 50 0.09 13.57 -13.67
C ASN A 50 1.00 14.68 -13.12
N GLY A 51 2.06 15.05 -13.84
CA GLY A 51 2.91 16.19 -13.52
C GLY A 51 3.87 15.96 -12.35
N LEU A 52 4.07 14.71 -11.92
CA LEU A 52 5.07 14.37 -10.90
C LEU A 52 6.31 13.77 -11.56
N ASP A 53 7.48 14.24 -11.15
CA ASP A 53 8.74 13.62 -11.51
C ASP A 53 8.88 12.29 -10.74
N PRO A 54 8.96 11.12 -11.41
CA PRO A 54 9.10 9.87 -10.68
C PRO A 54 10.43 9.74 -9.93
N GLU A 55 11.47 10.51 -10.28
CA GLU A 55 12.73 10.58 -9.50
C GLU A 55 12.53 11.24 -8.13
N SER A 56 11.45 12.00 -7.94
CA SER A 56 11.14 12.62 -6.64
C SER A 56 10.55 11.64 -5.61
N VAL A 57 10.27 10.40 -6.01
CA VAL A 57 9.80 9.34 -5.12
C VAL A 57 11.02 8.71 -4.42
N GLU A 58 11.18 9.02 -3.14
CA GLU A 58 12.32 8.57 -2.32
C GLU A 58 12.05 7.24 -1.62
N LYS A 59 10.78 6.97 -1.32
CA LYS A 59 10.34 5.80 -0.55
C LYS A 59 9.07 5.22 -1.14
N ILE A 60 8.97 3.90 -1.07
CA ILE A 60 7.78 3.15 -1.45
C ILE A 60 7.32 2.34 -0.24
N ALA A 61 6.03 2.40 0.07
CA ALA A 61 5.37 1.58 1.08
C ALA A 61 4.29 0.73 0.43
N ILE A 62 4.25 -0.56 0.75
CA ILE A 62 3.34 -1.53 0.15
C ILE A 62 2.53 -2.20 1.24
N CYS A 63 1.22 -2.19 1.07
CA CYS A 63 0.24 -3.01 1.78
C CYS A 63 -0.38 -3.96 0.75
N THR A 64 -0.39 -5.27 1.02
CA THR A 64 -0.97 -6.24 0.09
C THR A 64 -1.67 -7.37 0.79
N VAL A 65 -2.84 -7.74 0.28
CA VAL A 65 -3.56 -8.98 0.63
C VAL A 65 -3.44 -10.04 -0.47
N VAL A 66 -2.61 -9.79 -1.49
CA VAL A 66 -2.39 -10.66 -2.66
C VAL A 66 -0.91 -11.07 -2.70
N PRO A 67 -0.50 -12.18 -2.04
CA PRO A 67 0.90 -12.55 -1.88
C PRO A 67 1.66 -12.72 -3.19
N GLU A 68 1.03 -13.25 -4.25
CA GLU A 68 1.69 -13.45 -5.54
C GLU A 68 2.15 -12.14 -6.20
N SER A 69 1.53 -10.99 -5.86
CA SER A 69 1.89 -9.69 -6.42
C SER A 69 3.17 -9.11 -5.82
N LEU A 70 3.54 -9.55 -4.61
CA LEU A 70 4.58 -8.92 -3.80
C LEU A 70 5.96 -9.00 -4.46
N HIS A 71 6.28 -10.13 -5.09
CA HIS A 71 7.56 -10.32 -5.77
C HIS A 71 7.75 -9.30 -6.89
N SER A 72 6.74 -9.16 -7.77
CA SER A 72 6.78 -8.22 -8.88
C SER A 72 6.83 -6.77 -8.40
N LEU A 73 6.08 -6.41 -7.36
CA LEU A 73 6.07 -5.05 -6.78
C LEU A 73 7.40 -4.66 -6.14
N LYS A 74 8.04 -5.59 -5.40
CA LYS A 74 9.39 -5.37 -4.85
C LYS A 74 10.41 -5.13 -5.94
N ASN A 75 10.40 -5.96 -6.98
CA ASN A 75 11.33 -5.82 -8.08
C ASN A 75 11.06 -4.57 -8.92
N ALA A 76 9.80 -4.17 -9.11
CA ALA A 76 9.45 -2.91 -9.75
C ALA A 76 10.00 -1.71 -8.96
N SER A 77 9.85 -1.73 -7.63
CA SER A 77 10.37 -0.69 -6.72
C SER A 77 11.90 -0.55 -6.86
N ARG A 78 12.62 -1.67 -6.80
CA ARG A 78 14.09 -1.69 -6.97
C ARG A 78 14.53 -1.22 -8.35
N LYS A 79 13.92 -1.77 -9.40
CA LYS A 79 14.35 -1.55 -10.80
C LYS A 79 14.03 -0.15 -11.31
N TYR A 80 12.88 0.41 -10.94
CA TYR A 80 12.38 1.67 -11.51
C TYR A 80 12.51 2.87 -10.57
N PHE A 81 12.68 2.64 -9.27
CA PHE A 81 12.81 3.70 -8.26
C PHE A 81 14.08 3.55 -7.40
N GLY A 82 14.91 2.53 -7.62
CA GLY A 82 16.20 2.35 -6.94
C GLY A 82 16.13 2.02 -5.46
N GLY A 83 14.93 1.82 -4.89
CA GLY A 83 14.72 1.66 -3.45
C GLY A 83 14.12 0.31 -3.04
N GLU A 84 14.48 -0.17 -1.85
CA GLU A 84 13.77 -1.27 -1.19
C GLU A 84 12.45 -0.75 -0.60
N PRO A 85 11.29 -1.29 -0.98
CA PRO A 85 10.03 -0.83 -0.44
C PRO A 85 9.85 -1.32 1.00
N PHE A 86 9.26 -0.49 1.84
CA PHE A 86 8.67 -0.94 3.09
C PHE A 86 7.44 -1.80 2.78
N VAL A 87 7.34 -2.97 3.41
CA VAL A 87 6.17 -3.85 3.26
C VAL A 87 5.48 -4.01 4.59
N LEU A 88 4.21 -3.60 4.66
CA LEU A 88 3.37 -3.81 5.81
C LEU A 88 2.94 -5.28 5.84
N GLN A 89 3.42 -6.00 6.86
CA GLN A 89 3.12 -7.40 7.11
C GLN A 89 3.05 -7.65 8.62
N ALA A 90 2.38 -8.72 9.03
CA ALA A 90 2.37 -9.12 10.43
C ALA A 90 3.81 -9.33 10.94
N GLY A 91 4.16 -8.69 12.07
CA GLY A 91 5.51 -8.72 12.66
C GLY A 91 6.32 -7.44 12.49
N VAL A 92 5.91 -6.50 11.63
CA VAL A 92 6.47 -5.13 11.66
C VAL A 92 5.97 -4.37 12.88
N LYS A 93 6.73 -3.37 13.34
CA LYS A 93 6.31 -2.52 14.48
C LYS A 93 5.13 -1.65 14.06
N THR A 94 3.91 -2.12 14.31
CA THR A 94 2.66 -1.42 14.01
C THR A 94 2.19 -0.51 15.15
N GLY A 95 2.70 -0.71 16.37
CA GLY A 95 2.19 -0.06 17.58
C GLY A 95 0.84 -0.62 18.06
N LEU A 96 0.30 -1.64 17.37
CA LEU A 96 -0.99 -2.27 17.70
C LEU A 96 -0.78 -3.61 18.41
N LYS A 97 -1.60 -3.88 19.44
CA LYS A 97 -1.70 -5.21 20.06
C LYS A 97 -2.76 -6.04 19.36
N ILE A 98 -2.36 -6.88 18.40
CA ILE A 98 -3.25 -7.78 17.67
C ILE A 98 -3.67 -8.93 18.59
N LYS A 99 -4.98 -9.04 18.88
CA LYS A 99 -5.55 -10.07 19.78
C LYS A 99 -6.20 -11.26 19.04
N TYR A 100 -6.00 -11.37 17.73
CA TYR A 100 -6.42 -12.56 16.96
C TYR A 100 -5.72 -13.81 17.50
N LYS A 101 -6.39 -14.97 17.41
CA LYS A 101 -5.77 -16.27 17.77
C LYS A 101 -4.48 -16.49 16.98
N ASN A 102 -4.51 -16.16 15.69
CA ASN A 102 -3.35 -16.14 14.82
C ASN A 102 -3.20 -14.74 14.21
N PRO A 103 -2.24 -13.92 14.66
CA PRO A 103 -2.01 -12.57 14.13
C PRO A 103 -1.67 -12.53 12.63
N LEU A 104 -1.16 -13.62 12.07
CA LEU A 104 -0.80 -13.70 10.64
C LEU A 104 -2.03 -13.77 9.72
N GLU A 105 -3.21 -14.10 10.25
CA GLU A 105 -4.46 -14.17 9.49
C GLU A 105 -5.11 -12.80 9.28
N VAL A 106 -4.61 -11.75 9.95
CA VAL A 106 -5.12 -10.40 9.76
C VAL A 106 -4.53 -9.82 8.48
N GLY A 107 -5.39 -9.44 7.54
CA GLY A 107 -5.00 -8.75 6.32
C GLY A 107 -4.22 -7.46 6.60
N ALA A 108 -3.23 -7.18 5.76
CA ALA A 108 -2.38 -5.99 5.89
C ALA A 108 -3.20 -4.69 5.77
N ASP A 109 -4.27 -4.70 4.98
CA ASP A 109 -5.26 -3.62 4.83
C ASP A 109 -5.93 -3.27 6.16
N ARG A 110 -6.39 -4.28 6.90
CA ARG A 110 -7.02 -4.10 8.22
C ARG A 110 -6.02 -3.56 9.24
N ILE A 111 -4.76 -3.98 9.17
CA ILE A 111 -3.69 -3.42 10.00
C ILE A 111 -3.45 -1.94 9.63
N ALA A 112 -3.36 -1.60 8.34
CA ALA A 112 -3.17 -0.22 7.88
C ALA A 112 -4.32 0.70 8.36
N ASN A 113 -5.56 0.24 8.17
CA ASN A 113 -6.76 0.93 8.62
C ASN A 113 -6.74 1.17 10.13
N ALA A 114 -6.38 0.16 10.93
CA ALA A 114 -6.29 0.28 12.38
C ALA A 114 -5.19 1.26 12.84
N ILE A 115 -4.03 1.27 12.16
CA ILE A 115 -2.96 2.24 12.45
C ILE A 115 -3.46 3.65 12.18
N ALA A 116 -3.99 3.91 10.98
CA ALA A 116 -4.49 5.23 10.61
C ALA A 116 -5.61 5.70 11.54
N ALA A 117 -6.59 4.85 11.84
CA ALA A 117 -7.69 5.18 12.74
C ALA A 117 -7.21 5.55 14.16
N SER A 118 -6.23 4.82 14.69
CA SER A 118 -5.65 5.10 16.02
C SER A 118 -4.95 6.46 16.11
N GLN A 119 -4.38 6.93 15.00
CA GLN A 119 -3.72 8.23 14.90
C GLN A 119 -4.73 9.36 14.68
N LEU A 120 -5.72 9.15 13.81
CA LEU A 120 -6.76 10.13 13.51
C LEU A 120 -7.72 10.36 14.68
N PHE A 121 -7.97 9.33 15.48
CA PHE A 121 -8.91 9.37 16.60
C PHE A 121 -8.28 8.84 17.89
N PRO A 122 -7.29 9.56 18.46
CA PRO A 122 -6.57 9.09 19.63
C PRO A 122 -7.49 8.95 20.85
N ASN A 123 -7.19 7.97 21.71
CA ASN A 123 -7.90 7.68 22.97
C ASN A 123 -9.40 7.35 22.82
N ARG A 124 -9.79 6.74 21.69
CA ARG A 124 -11.17 6.30 21.45
C ARG A 124 -11.24 4.80 21.14
N ASN A 125 -12.37 4.18 21.47
CA ASN A 125 -12.75 2.88 20.93
C ASN A 125 -13.30 3.09 19.52
N ILE A 126 -12.80 2.34 18.54
CA ILE A 126 -13.10 2.53 17.12
C ILE A 126 -13.60 1.22 16.53
N ILE A 127 -14.69 1.29 15.78
CA ILE A 127 -15.12 0.26 14.84
C ILE A 127 -14.84 0.82 13.44
N ILE A 128 -14.12 0.07 12.62
CA ILE A 128 -13.77 0.48 11.26
C ILE A 128 -14.61 -0.37 10.31
N ILE A 129 -15.37 0.27 9.43
CA ILE A 129 -16.20 -0.43 8.44
C ILE A 129 -15.62 -0.13 7.06
N ASP A 130 -15.05 -1.15 6.41
CA ASP A 130 -14.45 -1.01 5.08
C ASP A 130 -15.36 -1.62 4.02
N PHE A 131 -15.80 -0.79 3.06
CA PHE A 131 -16.66 -1.18 1.95
C PHE A 131 -15.82 -1.45 0.70
N GLY A 132 -15.14 -2.60 0.69
CA GLY A 132 -14.32 -3.07 -0.44
C GLY A 132 -14.96 -4.23 -1.18
N THR A 133 -14.10 -5.09 -1.77
CA THR A 133 -14.52 -6.36 -2.41
C THR A 133 -15.33 -7.24 -1.44
N ALA A 134 -14.95 -7.22 -0.16
CA ALA A 134 -15.77 -7.70 0.94
C ALA A 134 -16.01 -6.52 1.89
N THR A 135 -17.19 -6.51 2.54
CA THR A 135 -17.43 -5.57 3.65
C THR A 135 -16.81 -6.13 4.92
N THR A 136 -15.89 -5.39 5.55
CA THR A 136 -15.21 -5.81 6.79
C THR A 136 -15.50 -4.86 7.94
N PHE A 137 -15.38 -5.38 9.17
CA PHE A 137 -15.65 -4.72 10.44
C PHE A 137 -14.54 -5.03 11.48
#